data_AF-A0A4P9X7N1-F1
#
_entry.id   AF-A0A4P9X7N1-F1
#
_cell.length_a   1.000
_cell.length_b   1.000
_cell.length_c   1.000
_cell.angle_alpha   90.00
_cell.angle_beta   90.00
_cell.angle_gamma   90.00
#
_symmetry.space_group_name_H-M   'P 1'
#
loop_
_entity.id
_entity.type
_entity.pdbx_description
1 polymer ?
#
loop_
_entity_poly.entity_id
_entity_poly.type
_entity_poly.pdbx_seq_one_letter_code
_entity_poly.pdbx_strand_id
1 'polypeptide(L)'
;MAGPGDALSEEEVAGVYEWLDSLPLTRTKRNIYRDFSDAFTAAEIVHHYLPRLVDMHNYPPANAAKQKISNWNTLNNKVLRRLGYALRESTIAALVAGKPGEIERVLLQIRAKIDHY
;
A
#
# COMPACT_ATOMS: atom_id res chain seq x y z
N MET A 1 -11.91 1.10 27.65
CA MET A 1 -11.35 2.04 26.65
C MET A 1 -10.21 1.29 25.95
N ALA A 2 -10.21 1.28 24.62
CA ALA A 2 -9.59 0.27 23.72
C ALA A 2 -8.34 -0.46 24.24
N GLY A 3 -8.44 -1.80 24.34
CA GLY A 3 -7.34 -2.74 24.58
C GLY A 3 -7.09 -3.62 23.34
N PRO A 4 -5.90 -4.24 23.21
CA PRO A 4 -4.99 -3.93 22.10
C PRO A 4 -4.74 -5.07 21.10
N GLY A 5 -4.50 -4.68 19.85
CA GLY A 5 -3.77 -5.45 18.83
C GLY A 5 -4.67 -6.07 17.77
N ASP A 6 -4.81 -5.43 16.60
CA ASP A 6 -5.44 -6.11 15.45
C ASP A 6 -6.40 -5.25 14.58
N ALA A 7 -7.03 -4.19 15.11
CA ALA A 7 -8.01 -3.37 14.35
C ALA A 7 -7.64 -1.88 14.34
N LEU A 8 -7.71 -1.23 13.17
CA LEU A 8 -7.58 0.24 13.04
C LEU A 8 -8.88 0.86 13.57
N SER A 9 -8.79 2.04 14.19
CA SER A 9 -9.99 2.78 14.58
C SER A 9 -10.74 3.30 13.35
N GLU A 10 -12.04 3.56 13.49
CA GLU A 10 -12.82 4.16 12.40
C GLU A 10 -12.26 5.51 11.95
N GLU A 11 -11.70 6.29 12.88
CA GLU A 11 -11.03 7.56 12.59
C GLU A 11 -9.75 7.38 11.77
N GLU A 12 -8.92 6.39 12.12
CA GLU A 12 -7.71 6.07 11.35
C GLU A 12 -8.07 5.63 9.94
N VAL A 13 -9.09 4.77 9.82
CA VAL A 13 -9.60 4.30 8.54
C VAL A 13 -10.11 5.47 7.70
N ALA A 14 -10.96 6.33 8.27
CA ALA A 14 -11.48 7.51 7.58
C ALA A 14 -10.35 8.44 7.10
N GLY A 15 -9.36 8.71 7.96
CA GLY A 15 -8.20 9.54 7.59
C GLY A 15 -7.34 8.95 6.47
N VAL A 16 -7.29 7.62 6.33
CA VAL A 16 -6.64 6.96 5.18
C VAL A 16 -7.43 7.25 3.89
N TYR A 17 -8.76 7.11 3.91
CA TYR A 17 -9.59 7.37 2.72
C TYR A 17 -9.56 8.84 2.29
N GLU A 18 -9.65 9.79 3.23
CA GLU A 18 -9.53 11.22 2.94
C GLU A 18 -8.17 11.56 2.32
N TRP A 19 -7.09 11.00 2.87
CA TRP A 19 -5.75 11.16 2.32
C TRP A 19 -5.66 10.59 0.91
N LEU A 20 -6.19 9.39 0.67
CA LEU A 20 -6.23 8.79 -0.65
C LEU A 20 -6.99 9.67 -1.65
N ASP A 21 -8.10 10.28 -1.27
CA ASP A 21 -8.91 11.14 -2.14
C ASP A 21 -8.27 12.49 -2.45
N SER A 22 -7.34 12.94 -1.60
CA SER A 22 -6.53 14.12 -1.88
C SER A 22 -5.45 13.89 -2.97
N LEU A 23 -5.11 12.63 -3.25
CA LEU A 23 -4.04 12.27 -4.18
C LEU A 23 -4.53 12.21 -5.64
N PRO A 24 -3.74 12.70 -6.60
CA PRO A 24 -4.05 12.60 -8.03
C PRO A 24 -3.72 11.21 -8.59
N LEU A 25 -4.37 10.16 -8.07
CA LEU A 25 -4.16 8.79 -8.52
C LEU A 25 -4.76 8.56 -9.91
N THR A 26 -4.10 7.73 -10.72
CA THR A 26 -4.52 7.48 -12.11
C THR A 26 -5.74 6.57 -12.23
N ARG A 27 -5.98 5.73 -11.21
CA ARG A 27 -7.11 4.79 -11.19
C ARG A 27 -8.26 5.30 -10.31
N THR A 28 -9.48 5.19 -10.82
CA THR A 28 -10.70 5.46 -10.07
C THR A 28 -10.90 4.38 -9.02
N LYS A 29 -10.92 4.76 -7.74
CA LYS A 29 -11.07 3.83 -6.61
C LYS A 29 -12.52 3.36 -6.55
N ARG A 30 -12.78 2.12 -6.94
CA ARG A 30 -14.12 1.49 -6.76
C ARG A 30 -14.09 0.44 -5.67
N ASN A 31 -12.96 -0.26 -5.52
CA ASN A 31 -12.76 -1.26 -4.48
C ASN A 31 -11.28 -1.27 -4.09
N ILE A 32 -10.96 -0.58 -3.00
CA ILE A 32 -9.55 -0.39 -2.59
C ILE A 32 -8.81 -1.72 -2.40
N TYR A 33 -9.46 -2.76 -1.89
CA TYR A 33 -8.81 -4.06 -1.68
C TYR A 33 -8.36 -4.69 -2.99
N ARG A 34 -9.18 -4.52 -4.04
CA ARG A 34 -8.84 -4.98 -5.39
C ARG A 34 -7.82 -4.06 -6.05
N ASP A 35 -8.05 -2.76 -5.97
CA ASP A 35 -7.29 -1.73 -6.68
C ASP A 35 -5.84 -1.62 -6.17
N PHE A 36 -5.59 -2.02 -4.91
CA PHE A 36 -4.25 -2.08 -4.32
C PHE A 36 -3.62 -3.48 -4.34
N SER A 37 -4.37 -4.51 -4.71
CA SER A 37 -3.88 -5.91 -4.64
C SER A 37 -2.66 -6.18 -5.53
N ASP A 38 -2.45 -5.40 -6.59
CA ASP A 38 -1.34 -5.55 -7.55
C ASP A 38 -0.10 -4.68 -7.23
N ALA A 39 -0.11 -3.96 -6.11
CA ALA A 39 0.90 -2.99 -5.67
C ALA A 39 1.09 -1.78 -6.59
N PHE A 40 0.44 -1.68 -7.75
CA PHE A 40 0.59 -0.55 -8.67
C PHE A 40 0.17 0.75 -8.00
N THR A 41 -1.04 0.77 -7.46
CA THR A 41 -1.61 1.97 -6.82
C THR A 41 -0.81 2.36 -5.58
N ALA A 42 -0.29 1.38 -4.83
CA ALA A 42 0.62 1.64 -3.71
C ALA A 42 1.96 2.25 -4.16
N ALA A 43 2.54 1.74 -5.24
CA ALA A 43 3.75 2.28 -5.83
C ALA A 43 3.53 3.70 -6.36
N GLU A 44 2.39 3.96 -7.01
CA GLU A 44 2.02 5.28 -7.51
C GLU A 44 1.96 6.33 -6.39
N ILE A 45 1.36 5.98 -5.25
CA ILE A 45 1.35 6.86 -4.07
C ILE A 45 2.77 7.21 -3.63
N VAL A 46 3.64 6.21 -3.46
CA VAL A 46 5.01 6.48 -3.02
C VAL A 46 5.78 7.25 -4.11
N HIS A 47 5.53 6.99 -5.39
CA HIS A 47 6.13 7.73 -6.50
C HIS A 47 5.71 9.21 -6.51
N HIS A 48 4.47 9.52 -6.15
CA HIS A 48 3.97 10.89 -6.06
C HIS A 48 4.81 11.74 -5.09
N TYR A 49 5.14 11.19 -3.92
CA TYR A 49 5.95 11.89 -2.91
C TYR A 49 7.46 11.74 -3.14
N LEU A 50 7.91 10.55 -3.54
CA LEU A 50 9.31 10.15 -3.63
C LEU A 50 9.61 9.52 -5.00
N PRO A 51 9.52 10.30 -6.10
CA PRO A 51 9.62 9.78 -7.47
C PRO A 51 10.99 9.15 -7.76
N ARG A 52 12.03 9.51 -7.01
CA ARG A 52 13.39 8.94 -7.15
C ARG A 52 13.54 7.54 -6.54
N LEU A 53 12.65 7.14 -5.63
CA LEU A 53 12.69 5.82 -4.99
C LEU A 53 11.90 4.77 -5.78
N VAL A 54 10.85 5.20 -6.47
CA VAL A 54 9.93 4.31 -7.17
C VAL A 54 10.07 4.52 -8.66
N ASP A 55 10.34 3.42 -9.36
CA ASP A 55 10.29 3.42 -10.81
C ASP A 55 9.10 2.57 -11.28
N MET A 56 8.08 3.25 -11.81
CA MET A 56 6.76 2.71 -12.13
C MET A 56 6.80 1.58 -13.17
N HIS A 57 7.83 1.51 -14.02
CA HIS A 57 7.97 0.41 -14.98
C HIS A 57 8.15 -0.96 -14.31
N ASN A 58 8.59 -1.01 -13.05
CA ASN A 58 8.76 -2.25 -12.29
C ASN A 58 7.43 -2.84 -11.80
N TYR A 59 6.33 -2.10 -11.89
CA TYR A 59 5.05 -2.47 -11.29
C TYR A 59 3.97 -2.54 -12.37
N PRO A 60 4.05 -3.43 -13.36
CA PRO A 60 3.00 -3.53 -14.36
C PRO A 60 1.67 -3.91 -13.71
N PRO A 61 0.52 -3.35 -14.16
CA PRO A 61 -0.80 -3.78 -13.74
C PRO A 61 -0.96 -5.29 -13.85
N ALA A 62 -1.48 -5.94 -12.81
CA ALA A 62 -1.50 -7.39 -12.76
C ALA A 62 -2.79 -7.97 -12.19
N ASN A 63 -3.35 -8.97 -12.88
CA ASN A 63 -4.50 -9.74 -12.40
C ASN A 63 -4.10 -11.09 -11.80
N ALA A 64 -2.99 -11.67 -12.25
CA ALA A 64 -2.50 -12.97 -11.78
C ALA A 64 -1.82 -12.85 -10.40
N ALA A 65 -2.20 -13.70 -9.44
CA ALA A 65 -1.67 -13.68 -8.08
C ALA A 65 -0.14 -13.74 -8.03
N LYS A 66 0.49 -14.58 -8.86
CA LYS A 66 1.97 -14.67 -8.95
C LYS A 66 2.62 -13.33 -9.29
N GLN A 67 2.05 -12.60 -10.24
CA GLN A 67 2.58 -11.29 -10.63
C GLN A 67 2.31 -10.24 -9.56
N LYS A 68 1.12 -10.26 -8.93
CA LYS A 68 0.81 -9.37 -7.80
C LYS A 68 1.80 -9.55 -6.63
N ILE A 69 2.11 -10.81 -6.26
CA ILE A 69 3.12 -11.13 -5.25
C ILE A 69 4.49 -10.59 -5.67
N SER A 70 4.88 -10.77 -6.94
CA SER A 70 6.14 -10.26 -7.47
C SER A 70 6.22 -8.72 -7.40
N ASN A 71 5.14 -8.02 -7.74
CA ASN A 71 5.06 -6.56 -7.64
C ASN A 71 5.22 -6.10 -6.18
N TRP A 72 4.49 -6.71 -5.24
CA TRP A 72 4.61 -6.40 -3.81
C TRP A 72 6.00 -6.69 -3.24
N ASN A 73 6.62 -7.81 -3.63
CA ASN A 73 7.99 -8.14 -3.24
C ASN A 73 9.00 -7.12 -3.78
N THR A 74 8.78 -6.64 -5.00
CA THR A 74 9.62 -5.60 -5.59
C THR A 74 9.48 -4.29 -4.83
N LEU A 75 8.25 -3.90 -4.48
CA LEU A 75 7.96 -2.68 -3.73
C LEU A 75 8.58 -2.76 -2.33
N ASN A 76 8.43 -3.91 -1.67
CA ASN A 76 9.00 -4.16 -0.35
C ASN A 76 10.53 -4.02 -0.36
N ASN A 77 11.21 -4.67 -1.30
CA ASN A 77 12.66 -4.70 -1.34
C ASN A 77 13.30 -3.42 -1.86
N LYS A 78 12.73 -2.79 -2.89
CA LYS A 78 13.32 -1.61 -3.52
C LYS A 78 12.93 -0.29 -2.84
N VAL A 79 11.74 -0.25 -2.22
CA VAL A 79 11.14 1.01 -1.76
C VAL A 79 10.91 0.98 -0.25
N LEU A 80 10.04 0.07 0.24
CA LEU A 80 9.63 0.10 1.66
C LEU A 80 10.82 -0.09 2.60
N ARG A 81 11.75 -1.00 2.28
CA ARG A 81 12.96 -1.22 3.10
C ARG A 81 13.84 0.03 3.19
N ARG A 82 13.88 0.86 2.14
CA ARG A 82 14.60 2.15 2.16
C ARG A 82 13.91 3.19 3.03
N LEU A 83 12.60 3.09 3.16
CA LEU A 83 11.78 3.88 4.07
C LEU A 83 11.79 3.32 5.51
N GLY A 84 12.58 2.28 5.79
CA GLY A 84 12.64 1.64 7.11
C GLY A 84 11.37 0.85 7.48
N TYR A 85 10.66 0.33 6.48
CA TYR A 85 9.48 -0.53 6.66
C TYR A 85 9.63 -1.83 5.86
N ALA A 86 9.22 -2.95 6.43
CA ALA A 86 9.33 -4.25 5.77
C ALA A 86 8.05 -5.06 5.94
N LEU A 87 7.44 -5.43 4.82
CA LEU A 87 6.28 -6.31 4.81
C LEU A 87 6.71 -7.76 4.97
N ARG A 88 5.95 -8.52 5.75
CA ARG A 88 6.09 -9.99 5.84
C ARG A 88 5.37 -10.65 4.66
N GLU A 89 5.80 -11.86 4.32
CA GLU A 89 5.17 -12.64 3.24
C GLU A 89 3.68 -12.89 3.49
N SER A 90 3.29 -13.10 4.75
CA SER A 90 1.88 -13.26 5.14
C SER A 90 1.05 -12.00 4.87
N THR A 91 1.59 -10.81 5.13
CA THR A 91 0.96 -9.53 4.80
C THR A 91 0.83 -9.37 3.30
N ILE A 92 1.87 -9.69 2.53
CA ILE A 92 1.83 -9.64 1.06
C ILE A 92 0.74 -10.59 0.52
N ALA A 93 0.66 -11.82 1.03
CA ALA A 93 -0.38 -12.76 0.63
C ALA A 93 -1.79 -12.21 0.94
N ALA A 94 -1.98 -11.56 2.10
CA ALA A 94 -3.25 -10.97 2.48
C ALA A 94 -3.64 -9.77 1.61
N LEU A 95 -2.67 -8.92 1.23
CA LEU A 95 -2.88 -7.80 0.29
C LEU A 95 -3.27 -8.31 -1.10
N VAL A 96 -2.60 -9.36 -1.58
CA VAL A 96 -2.90 -9.98 -2.89
C VAL A 96 -4.27 -10.62 -2.91
N ALA A 97 -4.69 -11.22 -1.78
CA ALA A 97 -6.03 -11.78 -1.60
C ALA A 97 -7.12 -10.70 -1.43
N GLY A 98 -6.75 -9.43 -1.26
CA GLY A 98 -7.68 -8.34 -0.99
C GLY A 98 -8.37 -8.48 0.36
N LYS A 99 -7.66 -8.96 1.39
CA LYS A 99 -8.20 -9.08 2.74
C LYS A 99 -8.53 -7.68 3.30
N PRO A 100 -9.77 -7.44 3.75
CA PRO A 100 -10.16 -6.15 4.33
C PRO A 100 -9.31 -5.77 5.55
N GLY A 101 -8.98 -4.49 5.68
CA GLY A 101 -8.22 -3.93 6.82
C GLY A 101 -6.70 -4.02 6.69
N GLU A 102 -6.16 -4.91 5.85
CA GLU A 102 -4.71 -5.04 5.70
C GLU A 102 -4.10 -3.90 4.89
N ILE A 103 -4.80 -3.45 3.85
CA ILE A 103 -4.28 -2.38 2.99
C ILE A 103 -4.28 -1.04 3.74
N GLU A 104 -5.32 -0.74 4.51
CA GLU A 104 -5.41 0.49 5.30
C GLU A 104 -4.23 0.59 6.28
N ARG A 105 -3.87 -0.53 6.93
CA ARG A 105 -2.71 -0.60 7.83
C ARG A 105 -1.42 -0.28 7.11
N VAL A 106 -1.21 -0.92 5.95
CA VAL A 106 0.00 -0.76 5.16
C VAL A 106 0.09 0.68 4.63
N LEU A 107 -1.02 1.27 4.20
CA LEU A 107 -1.08 2.65 3.74
C LEU A 107 -0.78 3.66 4.85
N LEU A 108 -1.32 3.45 6.05
CA LEU A 108 -1.03 4.30 7.20
C LEU A 108 0.46 4.26 7.57
N GLN A 109 1.07 3.07 7.56
CA GLN A 109 2.51 2.92 7.77
C GLN A 109 3.32 3.59 6.66
N ILE A 110 2.94 3.39 5.38
CA ILE A 110 3.62 4.02 4.24
C ILE A 110 3.57 5.54 4.38
N ARG A 111 2.41 6.12 4.68
CA ARG A 111 2.24 7.57 4.88
C ARG A 111 3.17 8.09 5.98
N ALA A 112 3.13 7.45 7.16
CA ALA A 112 4.01 7.83 8.27
C ALA A 112 5.49 7.75 7.87
N LYS A 113 5.90 6.75 7.09
CA LYS A 113 7.29 6.66 6.62
C LYS A 113 7.65 7.71 5.58
N ILE A 114 6.74 8.08 4.68
CA ILE A 114 6.95 9.15 3.71
C ILE A 114 7.12 10.49 4.44
N ASP A 115 6.28 10.79 5.43
CA ASP A 115 6.34 12.05 6.18
C ASP A 115 7.63 12.21 7.01
N HIS A 116 8.34 11.10 7.28
CA HIS A 116 9.59 11.07 8.05
C HIS A 116 10.86 10.80 7.20
N TYR A 117 10.75 10.70 5.87
CA TYR A 117 11.86 10.42 4.97
C TYR A 117 12.48 11.70 4.39
#